data_AF-A0A3B9V398-F1
#
_entry.id   AF-A0A3B9V398-F1
#
_cell.length_a   1.000
_cell.length_b   1.000
_cell.length_c   1.000
_cell.angle_alpha   90.00
_cell.angle_beta   90.00
_cell.angle_gamma   90.00
#
_symmetry.space_group_name_H-M   'P 1'
#
loop_
_entity.id
_entity.type
_entity.pdbx_description
1 polymer ?
#
loop_
_entity_poly.entity_id
_entity_poly.type
_entity_poly.pdbx_seq_one_letter_code
_entity_poly.pdbx_strand_id
1 'polypeptide(L)' 'RLEFIINNTIGVHPRAILEYDTMPQTLQKEIKRVAAGYSNPVEFFVHKLAEGVSTITAAFAPQP' A
#
# COMPACT_ATOMS: atom_id res chain seq x y z
N ARG A 1 -14.68 -0.97 1.68
CA ARG A 1 -13.99 -2.26 1.94
C ARG A 1 -12.49 -2.06 1.78
N LEU A 2 -11.67 -2.57 2.70
CA LEU A 2 -10.21 -2.43 2.65
C LEU A 2 -9.60 -3.10 1.41
N GLU A 3 -10.16 -4.22 0.99
CA GLU A 3 -9.74 -4.99 -0.18
C GLU A 3 -9.76 -4.16 -1.47
N PHE A 4 -10.66 -3.17 -1.57
CA PHE A 4 -10.73 -2.28 -2.73
C PHE A 4 -9.53 -1.33 -2.82
N ILE A 5 -9.10 -0.77 -1.69
CA ILE A 5 -7.93 0.13 -1.62
C ILE A 5 -6.66 -0.66 -1.95
N ILE A 6 -6.53 -1.86 -1.39
CA ILE A 6 -5.36 -2.72 -1.63
C ILE A 6 -5.27 -3.07 -3.12
N ASN A 7 -6.36 -3.49 -3.75
CA ASN A 7 -6.33 -3.93 -5.14
C ASN A 7 -6.19 -2.78 -6.15
N ASN A 8 -6.86 -1.64 -5.94
CA ASN A 8 -6.86 -0.54 -6.92
C ASN A 8 -5.80 0.54 -6.67
N THR A 9 -5.39 0.76 -5.42
CA THR A 9 -4.47 1.86 -5.07
C THR A 9 -3.06 1.36 -4.80
N ILE A 10 -2.92 0.24 -4.08
CA ILE A 10 -1.61 -0.27 -3.65
C ILE A 10 -1.05 -1.27 -4.68
N GLY A 11 -1.86 -2.20 -5.17
CA GLY A 11 -1.47 -3.21 -6.16
C GLY A 11 -0.46 -4.24 -5.65
N VAL A 12 -0.12 -4.22 -4.36
CA VAL A 12 0.81 -5.16 -3.71
C VAL A 12 0.11 -5.85 -2.55
N HIS A 13 0.21 -7.18 -2.51
CA HIS A 13 -0.37 -7.96 -1.44
C HIS A 13 0.33 -7.67 -0.09
N PRO A 14 -0.38 -7.55 1.04
CA PRO A 14 0.23 -7.22 2.33
C PRO A 14 1.32 -8.20 2.76
N ARG A 15 1.09 -9.50 2.51
CA ARG A 15 2.09 -10.54 2.77
C ARG A 15 3.38 -10.32 1.97
N ALA A 16 3.28 -9.73 0.77
CA ALA A 16 4.47 -9.47 -0.04
C ALA A 16 5.34 -8.33 0.52
N ILE A 17 4.74 -7.43 1.29
CA ILE A 17 5.46 -6.40 2.03
C ILE A 17 6.17 -7.00 3.25
N LEU A 18 5.54 -7.95 3.94
CA LEU A 18 6.09 -8.61 5.13
C LEU A 18 7.25 -9.58 4.79
N GLU A 19 7.14 -10.30 3.68
CA GLU A 19 8.14 -11.29 3.24
C GLU A 19 9.16 -10.66 2.25
N TYR A 20 9.18 -9.33 2.11
CA TYR A 20 9.96 -8.60 1.10
C TYR A 20 11.41 -9.06 0.99
N ASP A 21 12.12 -9.20 2.12
CA ASP A 21 13.54 -9.56 2.14
C ASP A 21 13.82 -11.00 1.70
N THR A 22 12.82 -11.88 1.79
CA THR A 22 12.93 -13.30 1.40
C THR A 22 12.58 -13.55 -0.07
N MET A 23 12.14 -12.52 -0.80
CA MET A 23 11.67 -12.66 -2.18
C MET A 23 12.81 -12.68 -3.20
N PRO A 24 12.55 -13.22 -4.41
CA PRO A 24 13.47 -13.07 -5.53
C PRO A 24 13.79 -11.60 -5.82
N GLN A 25 15.04 -11.30 -6.20
CA GLN A 25 15.48 -9.93 -6.49
C GLN A 25 14.65 -9.23 -7.57
N THR A 26 14.11 -9.99 -8.54
CA THR A 26 13.22 -9.45 -9.57
C THR A 26 11.95 -8.86 -8.96
N LEU A 27 11.32 -9.58 -8.04
CA LEU A 27 10.11 -9.13 -7.35
C LEU A 27 10.41 -7.99 -6.37
N GLN A 28 11.54 -8.05 -5.68
CA GLN A 28 11.99 -6.95 -4.81
C GLN A 28 12.19 -5.64 -5.59
N LYS A 29 12.66 -5.71 -6.84
CA LYS A 29 12.82 -4.55 -7.73
C LYS A 29 11.46 -3.99 -8.16
N GLU A 30 10.51 -4.84 -8.52
CA GLU A 30 9.14 -4.41 -8.84
C GLU A 30 8.48 -3.70 -7.65
N ILE A 31 8.56 -4.29 -6.45
CA ILE A 31 8.01 -3.66 -5.24
C ILE A 31 8.71 -2.32 -4.95
N LYS A 32 10.04 -2.23 -5.10
CA LYS A 32 10.77 -0.96 -4.96
C LYS A 32 10.36 0.09 -5.99
N ARG A 33 10.04 -0.32 -7.21
CA ARG A 33 9.57 0.57 -8.27
C ARG A 33 8.19 1.15 -7.93
N VAL A 34 7.29 0.32 -7.43
CA VAL A 34 5.95 0.75 -7.00
C VAL A 34 6.03 1.62 -5.74
N ALA A 35 6.90 1.26 -4.79
CA ALA A 35 7.16 2.00 -3.56
C ALA A 35 8.14 3.19 -3.74
N ALA A 36 8.38 3.64 -4.97
CA ALA A 36 9.30 4.74 -5.24
C ALA A 36 8.85 6.02 -4.50
N GLY A 37 9.79 6.68 -3.82
CA GLY A 37 9.52 7.87 -3.01
C GLY A 37 9.23 7.58 -1.53
N TYR A 38 9.17 6.32 -1.12
CA TYR A 38 9.06 5.91 0.28
C TYR A 38 10.37 5.31 0.78
N SER A 39 10.62 5.42 2.09
CA SER A 39 11.84 4.92 2.71
C SER A 39 11.96 3.40 2.65
N ASN A 40 10.82 2.69 2.72
CA ASN A 40 10.75 1.25 2.59
C ASN A 40 9.34 0.80 2.13
N PRO A 41 9.18 -0.46 1.68
CA PRO A 41 7.88 -0.97 1.22
C PRO A 41 6.78 -0.99 2.29
N VAL A 42 7.14 -1.11 3.57
CA VAL A 42 6.19 -1.08 4.69
C VAL A 42 5.57 0.31 4.83
N GLU A 43 6.41 1.34 4.85
CA GLU A 43 6.00 2.75 4.89
C GLU A 43 5.09 3.09 3.70
N PHE A 44 5.48 2.66 2.49
CA PHE A 44 4.63 2.80 1.31
C PHE A 44 3.23 2.21 1.53
N PHE A 45 3.15 0.98 2.02
CA PHE A 45 1.88 0.30 2.23
C PHE A 45 1.01 1.02 3.28
N VAL A 46 1.59 1.40 4.41
CA VAL A 46 0.89 2.11 5.50
C VAL A 46 0.36 3.46 5.02
N HIS A 47 1.19 4.26 4.36
CA HIS A 47 0.80 5.57 3.86
C HIS A 47 -0.31 5.49 2.81
N LYS A 48 -0.21 4.56 1.85
CA LYS A 48 -1.24 4.41 0.81
C LYS A 48 -2.55 3.88 1.36
N LEU A 49 -2.49 2.98 2.34
CA LEU A 49 -3.68 2.53 3.04
C LEU A 49 -4.35 3.68 3.79
N ALA A 50 -3.57 4.47 4.52
CA ALA A 50 -4.07 5.64 5.25
C ALA A 50 -4.69 6.68 4.31
N GLU A 51 -4.06 6.99 3.17
CA GLU A 51 -4.62 7.86 2.14
C GLU A 51 -5.98 7.35 1.62
N GLY A 52 -6.04 6.06 1.26
CA GLY A 52 -7.26 5.45 0.71
C GLY A 52 -8.41 5.46 1.72
N VAL A 53 -8.13 5.12 2.97
CA VAL A 53 -9.13 5.17 4.04
C VAL A 53 -9.57 6.61 4.31
N SER A 54 -8.61 7.53 4.46
CA SER A 54 -8.89 8.95 4.75
C SER A 54 -9.73 9.59 3.66
N THR A 55 -9.44 9.31 2.40
CA THR A 55 -10.20 9.84 1.25
C THR A 55 -11.65 9.39 1.29
N ILE A 56 -11.89 8.11 1.58
CA ILE A 56 -13.26 7.59 1.70
C ILE A 56 -13.95 8.25 2.89
N THR A 57 -13.32 8.26 4.08
CA THR A 57 -13.96 8.81 5.29
C THR A 57 -14.19 10.31 5.20
N ALA A 58 -13.29 11.06 4.55
CA ALA A 58 -13.43 12.50 4.37
C ALA A 58 -14.65 12.85 3.50
N ALA A 59 -15.02 11.99 2.55
CA ALA A 59 -16.22 12.18 1.73
C ALA A 59 -17.53 12.13 2.53
N PHE A 60 -17.52 11.48 3.70
CA PHE A 60 -18.67 11.40 4.60
C PHE A 60 -18.48 12.30 5.85
N ALA A 61 -17.37 13.03 5.98
CA ALA A 61 -17.20 13.94 7.12
C ALA A 61 -18.05 15.22 6.93
N PRO A 62 -18.68 15.79 7.98
CA PRO A 62 -18.70 15.35 9.38
C PRO A 62 -19.83 14.37 9.76
N GLN A 63 -20.62 13.89 8.79
CA GLN A 63 -21.78 13.03 9.01
C GLN A 63 -21.53 11.61 8.46
N PRO A 64 -20.97 10.71 9.30
CA PRO A 64 -20.45 9.41 8.88
C PRO A 64 -21.50 8.48 8.27
#